data_AF-A0A7S1EMK4-F1
#
_entry.id   AF-A0A7S1EMK4-F1
#
_cell.length_a   1.000
_cell.length_b   1.000
_cell.length_c   1.000
_cell.angle_alpha   90.00
_cell.angle_beta   90.00
_cell.angle_gamma   90.00
#
_symmetry.space_group_name_H-M   'P 1'
#
loop_
_entity.id
_entity.type
_entity.pdbx_description
1 polymer ?
#
loop_
_entity_poly.entity_id
_entity_poly.type
_entity_poly.pdbx_seq_one_letter_code
_entity_poly.pdbx_strand_id
1 'polypeptide(L)'
;VLCSLIGSGASGAASSTPGLTLPGLKRSPQELDNPLLPPALRRPLGFTQSTMASPIPPGLTEITRIPVGALKREALLLRHDATGLEVCCVDIPGPLCQMDVVVPTECSDNKGLPHSLEHLVFMGSEQHPVRGYLDKLANLCLAQGTNA
;
A
#
# COMPACT_ATOMS: atom_id res chain seq x y z
N VAL A 1 4.59 -15.64 -5.24
CA VAL A 1 3.59 -15.24 -4.21
C VAL A 1 3.04 -13.88 -4.60
N LEU A 2 1.72 -13.68 -4.55
CA LEU A 2 1.02 -12.45 -4.96
C LEU A 2 0.37 -11.86 -3.71
N CYS A 3 0.97 -10.82 -3.12
CA CYS A 3 0.41 -10.19 -1.93
C CYS A 3 -0.46 -8.99 -2.31
N SER A 4 -1.74 -9.03 -1.94
CA SER A 4 -2.72 -7.98 -2.23
C SER A 4 -3.12 -7.22 -0.97
N LEU A 5 -3.03 -5.89 -1.02
CA LEU A 5 -3.58 -4.98 0.01
C LEU A 5 -4.65 -4.10 -0.63
N ILE A 6 -5.91 -4.21 -0.16
CA ILE A 6 -7.05 -3.43 -0.67
C ILE A 6 -7.55 -2.51 0.44
N GLY A 7 -7.35 -1.20 0.30
CA GLY A 7 -7.82 -0.19 1.24
C GLY A 7 -8.92 0.71 0.62
N SER A 8 -9.80 1.26 1.45
CA SER A 8 -10.81 2.25 1.03
C SER A 8 -10.40 3.65 1.48
N GLY A 9 -9.95 4.48 0.55
CA GLY A 9 -9.74 5.92 0.70
C GLY A 9 -11.05 6.70 0.50
N ALA A 10 -11.40 7.58 1.43
CA ALA A 10 -12.61 8.40 1.31
C ALA A 10 -12.46 9.42 0.16
N SER A 11 -13.39 9.39 -0.81
CA SER A 11 -13.47 10.34 -1.91
C SER A 11 -14.00 11.70 -1.41
N GLY A 12 -13.15 12.72 -1.44
CA GLY A 12 -13.51 14.12 -1.19
C GLY A 12 -12.95 14.99 -2.32
N ALA A 13 -13.84 15.70 -3.01
CA ALA A 13 -13.52 16.54 -4.17
C ALA A 13 -12.35 17.50 -3.87
N ALA A 14 -11.39 17.57 -4.80
CA ALA A 14 -10.23 18.45 -4.71
C ALA A 14 -10.67 19.92 -4.74
N SER A 15 -10.57 20.59 -3.58
CA SER A 15 -10.39 22.04 -3.51
C SER A 15 -9.13 22.33 -2.70
N SER A 16 -8.30 23.20 -3.25
CA SER A 16 -6.97 23.56 -2.80
C SER A 16 -6.96 24.12 -1.37
N THR A 17 -6.53 23.32 -0.39
CA THR A 17 -6.14 23.81 0.94
C THR A 17 -5.15 22.83 1.60
N PRO A 18 -4.04 23.28 2.22
CA PRO A 18 -3.12 22.38 2.90
C PRO A 18 -3.71 21.98 4.26
N GLY A 19 -3.85 20.67 4.49
CA GLY A 19 -4.28 20.12 5.78
C GLY A 19 -5.79 19.96 5.91
N LEU A 20 -6.34 18.87 5.34
CA LEU A 20 -7.67 18.38 5.68
C LEU A 20 -7.56 17.32 6.78
N THR A 21 -7.71 17.74 8.04
CA THR A 21 -8.13 16.85 9.13
C THR A 21 -9.58 16.41 8.85
N LEU A 22 -9.79 15.12 8.60
CA LEU A 22 -11.12 14.53 8.47
C LEU A 22 -11.98 14.84 9.72
N PRO A 23 -13.11 15.56 9.60
CA PRO A 23 -13.99 15.79 10.73
C PRO A 23 -14.86 14.53 10.92
N GLY A 24 -14.48 13.68 11.86
CA GLY A 24 -15.29 12.50 12.23
C GLY A 24 -14.55 11.41 12.98
N LEU A 25 -13.22 11.30 12.83
CA LEU A 25 -12.41 10.32 13.56
C LEU A 25 -11.69 10.98 14.74
N LYS A 26 -12.45 11.47 15.73
CA LYS A 26 -11.83 11.80 17.03
C LYS A 26 -11.47 10.48 17.71
N ARG A 27 -10.24 10.00 17.51
CA ARG A 27 -9.68 8.95 18.38
C ARG A 27 -9.70 9.48 19.80
N SER A 28 -10.18 8.66 20.72
CA SER A 28 -10.20 9.02 22.14
C SER A 28 -8.75 9.29 22.61
N PRO A 29 -8.52 10.23 23.55
CA PRO A 29 -7.17 10.56 24.02
C PRO A 29 -6.35 9.35 24.48
N GLN A 30 -7.02 8.30 24.97
CA GLN A 30 -6.40 7.05 25.43
C GLN A 30 -5.79 6.20 24.30
N GLU A 31 -6.23 6.37 23.06
CA GLU A 31 -5.76 5.57 21.92
C GLU A 31 -4.46 6.13 21.31
N LEU A 32 -4.22 7.45 21.43
CA LEU A 32 -2.99 8.12 21.00
C LEU A 32 -1.79 7.84 21.91
N ASP A 33 -2.05 7.56 23.19
CA ASP A 33 -1.04 7.26 24.21
C ASP A 33 -0.71 5.76 24.32
N ASN A 34 -1.25 4.92 23.43
CA ASN A 34 -0.98 3.48 23.47
C ASN A 34 0.51 3.20 23.15
N PRO A 35 1.31 2.71 24.12
CA PRO A 35 2.73 2.45 23.92
C PRO A 35 3.01 1.34 22.90
N LEU A 36 2.01 0.52 22.56
CA LEU A 36 2.08 -0.54 21.56
C LEU A 36 1.84 -0.04 20.13
N LEU A 37 1.37 1.20 19.95
CA LEU A 37 1.20 1.82 18.64
C LEU A 37 2.51 2.53 18.23
N PRO A 38 3.10 2.19 17.07
CA PRO A 38 4.32 2.85 16.61
C PRO A 38 4.09 4.34 16.37
N PRO A 39 5.11 5.21 16.57
CA PRO A 39 4.98 6.65 16.47
C PRO A 39 4.37 7.16 15.16
N ALA A 40 4.60 6.44 14.06
CA ALA A 40 4.06 6.75 12.73
C ALA A 40 2.52 6.68 12.66
N LEU A 41 1.89 5.82 13.47
CA LEU A 41 0.45 5.62 13.52
C LEU A 41 -0.25 6.43 14.61
N ARG A 42 0.52 7.17 15.42
CA ARG A 42 0.03 8.13 16.43
C ARG A 42 -0.37 9.47 15.81
N ARG A 43 0.04 9.73 14.56
CA ARG A 43 -0.38 10.91 13.79
C ARG A 43 -1.59 10.56 12.92
N PRO A 44 -2.47 11.53 12.62
CA PRO A 44 -3.50 11.31 11.60
C PRO A 44 -2.84 10.87 10.29
N LEU A 45 -3.27 9.73 9.74
CA LEU A 45 -2.80 9.22 8.45
C LEU A 45 -3.22 10.21 7.36
N GLY A 46 -2.29 11.07 6.95
CA GLY A 46 -2.43 11.83 5.72
C GLY A 46 -2.17 10.91 4.55
N PHE A 47 -3.22 10.43 3.90
CA PHE A 47 -3.08 9.75 2.61
C PHE A 47 -2.98 10.81 1.52
N THR A 48 -1.79 10.99 0.95
CA THR A 48 -1.63 11.73 -0.31
C THR A 48 -1.93 10.77 -1.46
N GLN A 49 -3.09 10.94 -2.08
CA GLN A 49 -3.42 10.24 -3.33
C GLN A 49 -2.62 10.89 -4.47
N SER A 50 -1.53 10.24 -4.87
CA SER A 50 -0.74 10.65 -6.03
C SER A 50 -1.51 10.33 -7.31
N THR A 51 -2.16 11.33 -7.89
CA THR A 51 -2.73 11.24 -9.24
C THR A 51 -1.60 11.01 -10.24
N MET A 52 -1.83 10.36 -11.38
CA MET A 52 -0.82 10.17 -12.44
C MET A 52 -0.24 11.48 -13.03
N ALA A 53 -0.78 12.63 -12.62
CA ALA A 53 -0.25 13.96 -12.91
C ALA A 53 0.88 14.42 -11.95
N SER A 54 1.15 13.65 -10.88
CA SER A 54 2.27 13.93 -9.98
C SER A 54 3.61 13.56 -10.63
N PRO A 55 4.70 14.29 -10.32
CA PRO A 55 6.02 13.97 -10.86
C PRO A 55 6.46 12.59 -10.41
N ILE A 56 7.15 11.85 -11.30
CA ILE A 56 7.71 10.54 -10.98
C ILE A 56 8.63 10.70 -9.76
N PRO A 57 8.47 9.87 -8.72
CA PRO A 57 9.31 9.94 -7.53
C PRO A 57 10.80 9.77 -7.87
N PRO A 58 11.71 10.41 -7.11
CA PRO A 58 13.14 10.28 -7.35
C PRO A 58 13.57 8.80 -7.25
N GLY A 59 14.38 8.35 -8.21
CA GLY A 59 14.88 6.97 -8.30
C GLY A 59 14.01 6.02 -9.14
N LEU A 60 12.85 6.45 -9.61
CA LEU A 60 12.02 5.71 -10.57
C LEU A 60 12.15 6.34 -11.96
N THR A 61 12.29 5.50 -12.98
CA THR A 61 12.28 5.87 -14.39
C THR A 61 11.05 5.29 -15.08
N GLU A 62 10.40 6.09 -15.91
CA GLU A 62 9.28 5.62 -16.74
C GLU A 62 9.80 4.75 -17.88
N ILE A 63 9.31 3.51 -17.92
CA ILE A 63 9.60 2.58 -19.01
C ILE A 63 8.62 2.83 -20.15
N THR A 64 7.31 2.77 -19.86
CA THR A 64 6.26 2.87 -20.89
C THR A 64 4.89 3.12 -20.28
N ARG A 65 3.94 3.50 -21.14
CA ARG A 65 2.51 3.62 -20.86
C ARG A 65 1.74 2.64 -21.71
N ILE A 66 0.93 1.82 -21.07
CA ILE A 66 0.18 0.75 -21.72
C ILE A 66 -1.32 1.07 -21.63
N PRO A 67 -2.04 1.25 -22.75
CA PRO A 67 -3.47 1.48 -22.71
C PRO A 67 -4.20 0.20 -22.24
N VAL A 68 -4.97 0.32 -21.16
CA VAL A 68 -5.81 -0.73 -20.61
C VAL A 68 -7.25 -0.49 -21.08
N GLY A 69 -7.60 -1.13 -22.20
CA GLY A 69 -8.90 -0.93 -22.86
C GLY A 69 -10.12 -1.17 -21.96
N ALA A 70 -10.04 -2.16 -21.08
CA ALA A 70 -11.13 -2.48 -20.13
C ALA A 70 -11.43 -1.31 -19.16
N LEU A 71 -10.42 -0.52 -18.81
CA LEU A 71 -10.55 0.61 -17.87
C LEU A 71 -10.65 1.96 -18.58
N LYS A 72 -10.41 2.00 -19.91
CA LYS A 72 -10.26 3.24 -20.70
C LYS A 72 -9.22 4.19 -20.08
N ARG A 73 -8.13 3.61 -19.55
CA ARG A 73 -7.02 4.30 -18.87
C ARG A 73 -5.68 3.73 -19.32
N GLU A 74 -4.60 4.37 -18.91
CA GLU A 74 -3.24 3.90 -19.15
C GLU A 74 -2.63 3.37 -17.86
N ALA A 75 -1.92 2.25 -17.98
CA ALA A 75 -1.02 1.75 -16.95
C ALA A 75 0.37 2.36 -17.18
N LEU A 76 0.93 2.98 -16.15
CA LEU A 76 2.27 3.51 -16.13
C LEU A 76 3.22 2.46 -15.57
N LEU A 77 4.20 2.05 -16.37
CA LEU A 77 5.24 1.12 -15.95
C LEU A 77 6.51 1.91 -15.60
N LEU A 78 6.95 1.76 -14.36
CA LEU A 78 8.13 2.40 -13.79
C LEU A 78 9.16 1.33 -13.40
N ARG A 79 10.44 1.69 -13.42
CA ARG A 79 11.53 0.87 -12.88
C ARG A 79 12.39 1.67 -11.93
N HIS A 80 12.80 1.07 -10.82
CA HIS A 80 13.74 1.68 -9.90
C HIS A 80 15.18 1.47 -10.39
N ASP A 81 15.95 2.55 -10.53
CA ASP A 81 17.25 2.51 -11.22
C ASP A 81 18.30 1.65 -10.50
N ALA A 82 18.27 1.63 -9.16
CA ALA A 82 19.27 0.92 -8.36
C ALA A 82 18.92 -0.56 -8.09
N THR A 83 17.62 -0.88 -7.97
CA THR A 83 17.17 -2.23 -7.58
C THR A 83 16.58 -3.03 -8.73
N GLY A 84 16.22 -2.37 -9.83
CA GLY A 84 15.47 -2.98 -10.92
C GLY A 84 14.01 -3.29 -10.58
N LEU A 85 13.50 -2.84 -9.42
CA LEU A 85 12.10 -3.07 -9.03
C LEU A 85 11.16 -2.43 -10.05
N GLU A 86 10.23 -3.22 -10.58
CA GLU A 86 9.22 -2.73 -11.51
C GLU A 86 7.91 -2.41 -10.78
N VAL A 87 7.32 -1.27 -11.11
CA VAL A 87 6.08 -0.78 -10.50
C VAL A 87 5.10 -0.45 -11.61
N CYS A 88 3.92 -1.06 -11.58
CA CYS A 88 2.83 -0.77 -12.49
C CYS A 88 1.75 0.01 -11.75
N CYS A 89 1.49 1.24 -12.18
CA CYS A 89 0.47 2.11 -11.59
C CYS A 89 -0.68 2.33 -12.57
N VAL A 90 -1.91 2.17 -12.09
CA VAL A 90 -3.12 2.51 -12.86
C VAL A 90 -3.98 3.43 -12.01
N ASP A 91 -4.22 4.64 -12.50
CA ASP A 91 -5.08 5.60 -11.83
C ASP A 91 -6.54 5.33 -12.20
N ILE A 92 -7.27 4.77 -11.23
CA ILE A 92 -8.66 4.39 -11.35
C ILE A 92 -9.45 5.30 -10.42
N PRO A 93 -10.43 6.06 -10.93
CA PRO A 93 -11.26 6.90 -10.08
C PRO A 93 -12.09 6.02 -9.16
N GLY A 94 -11.90 6.18 -7.86
CA GLY A 94 -12.65 5.43 -6.87
C GLY A 94 -12.07 5.62 -5.48
N PRO A 95 -12.84 5.23 -4.45
CA PRO A 95 -12.34 5.24 -3.10
C PRO A 95 -11.33 4.10 -2.88
N LEU A 96 -11.41 3.00 -3.63
CA LEU A 96 -10.55 1.84 -3.39
C LEU A 96 -9.17 2.02 -4.00
N CYS A 97 -8.14 1.74 -3.21
CA CYS A 97 -6.76 1.61 -3.63
C CYS A 97 -6.32 0.16 -3.41
N GLN A 98 -5.78 -0.47 -4.45
CA GLN A 98 -5.23 -1.81 -4.40
C GLN A 98 -3.74 -1.78 -4.73
N MET A 99 -2.96 -2.56 -4.00
CA MET A 99 -1.55 -2.78 -4.27
C MET A 99 -1.27 -4.28 -4.27
N ASP A 100 -0.65 -4.75 -5.35
CA ASP A 100 -0.22 -6.13 -5.49
C ASP A 100 1.31 -6.19 -5.57
N VAL A 101 1.92 -7.02 -4.75
CA VAL A 101 3.37 -7.27 -4.76
C VAL A 101 3.61 -8.69 -5.22
N VAL A 102 4.35 -8.83 -6.33
CA VAL A 102 4.72 -10.12 -6.89
C VAL A 102 6.19 -10.38 -6.61
N VAL A 103 6.47 -11.49 -5.92
CA VAL A 103 7.82 -11.99 -5.75
C VAL A 103 7.96 -13.32 -6.51
N PRO A 104 8.84 -13.40 -7.52
CA PRO A 104 9.12 -14.64 -8.22
C PRO A 104 9.86 -15.58 -7.26
N THR A 105 9.27 -16.74 -7.00
CA THR A 105 9.82 -17.75 -6.10
C THR A 105 9.97 -19.06 -6.87
N GLU A 106 11.20 -19.39 -7.25
CA GLU A 106 11.50 -20.67 -7.88
C GLU A 106 11.53 -21.80 -6.83
N CYS A 107 10.94 -22.94 -7.17
CA CYS A 107 10.96 -24.14 -6.34
C CYS A 107 11.69 -25.26 -7.06
N SER A 108 12.76 -25.76 -6.44
CA SER A 108 13.44 -26.98 -6.89
C SER A 108 12.87 -28.25 -6.23
N ASP A 109 12.04 -28.12 -5.20
CA ASP A 109 11.45 -29.24 -4.46
C ASP A 109 10.01 -28.95 -4.01
N ASN A 110 9.33 -30.00 -3.50
CA ASN A 110 7.94 -29.94 -3.05
C ASN A 110 7.79 -29.66 -1.55
N LYS A 111 8.76 -28.99 -0.91
CA LYS A 111 8.72 -28.75 0.55
C LYS A 111 7.82 -27.60 0.97
N GLY A 112 7.24 -26.87 0.01
CA GLY A 112 6.37 -25.73 0.32
C GLY A 112 7.11 -24.54 0.91
N LEU A 113 8.39 -24.34 0.56
CA LEU A 113 9.19 -23.23 1.08
C LEU A 113 8.63 -21.85 0.72
N PRO A 114 8.16 -21.57 -0.51
CA PRO A 114 7.56 -20.26 -0.81
C PRO A 114 6.27 -20.01 -0.05
N HIS A 115 5.45 -21.05 0.13
CA HIS A 115 4.23 -20.96 0.94
C HIS A 115 4.58 -20.66 2.40
N SER A 116 5.61 -21.31 2.95
CA SER A 116 6.06 -21.00 4.30
C SER A 116 6.63 -19.57 4.41
N LEU A 117 7.36 -19.12 3.39
CA LEU A 117 7.93 -17.77 3.33
C LEU A 117 6.85 -16.70 3.32
N GLU A 118 5.78 -16.90 2.56
CA GLU A 118 4.59 -16.04 2.52
C GLU A 118 4.05 -15.75 3.92
N HIS A 119 3.77 -16.80 4.71
CA HIS A 119 3.29 -16.65 6.09
C HIS A 119 4.31 -15.95 6.99
N LEU A 120 5.60 -16.24 6.83
CA LEU A 120 6.66 -15.66 7.65
C LEU A 120 6.83 -14.15 7.41
N VAL A 121 6.70 -13.69 6.17
CA VAL A 121 6.79 -12.26 5.83
C VAL A 121 5.69 -11.44 6.53
N PHE A 122 4.52 -12.05 6.79
CA PHE A 122 3.43 -11.40 7.52
C PHE A 122 3.57 -11.43 9.05
N MET A 123 4.55 -12.16 9.59
CA MET A 123 4.77 -12.24 11.03
C MET A 123 5.58 -11.07 11.62
N GLY A 124 6.13 -10.17 10.78
CA GLY A 124 6.82 -8.98 11.24
C GLY A 124 8.02 -8.61 10.36
N SER A 125 8.59 -7.45 10.61
CA SER A 125 9.81 -6.96 9.97
C SER A 125 10.76 -6.38 11.02
N GLU A 126 12.01 -6.09 10.63
CA GLU A 126 12.99 -5.46 11.52
C GLU A 126 12.47 -4.14 12.13
N GLN A 127 11.78 -3.33 11.32
CA GLN A 127 11.19 -2.06 11.77
C GLN A 127 9.88 -2.24 12.54
N HIS A 128 9.17 -3.34 12.29
CA HIS A 128 7.89 -3.65 12.93
C HIS A 128 7.91 -5.12 13.41
N PRO A 129 8.62 -5.42 14.52
CA PRO A 129 8.89 -6.80 14.96
C PRO A 129 7.68 -7.46 15.64
N VAL A 130 6.50 -6.86 15.54
CA VAL A 130 5.28 -7.31 16.20
C VAL A 130 4.47 -8.19 15.24
N ARG A 131 4.16 -9.41 15.66
CA ARG A 131 3.30 -10.32 14.90
C ARG A 131 1.89 -9.74 14.69
N GLY A 132 1.36 -9.95 13.48
CA GLY A 132 0.03 -9.48 13.09
C GLY A 132 -0.04 -7.96 12.92
N TYR A 133 1.10 -7.31 12.67
CA TYR A 133 1.14 -5.87 12.43
C TYR A 133 0.34 -5.47 11.18
N LEU A 134 0.49 -6.22 10.09
CA LEU A 134 -0.25 -5.97 8.85
C LEU A 134 -1.76 -6.17 9.02
N ASP A 135 -2.19 -7.20 9.77
CA ASP A 135 -3.61 -7.42 10.07
C ASP A 135 -4.20 -6.26 10.89
N LYS A 136 -3.45 -5.76 11.87
CA LYS A 136 -3.86 -4.58 12.66
C LYS A 136 -3.94 -3.34 11.79
N LEU A 137 -2.96 -3.12 10.91
CA LEU A 137 -2.98 -2.03 9.94
C LEU A 137 -4.18 -2.11 9.00
N ALA A 138 -4.47 -3.30 8.45
CA ALA A 138 -5.60 -3.51 7.57
C ALA A 138 -6.92 -3.13 8.25
N ASN A 139 -7.12 -3.55 9.50
CA ASN A 139 -8.29 -3.17 10.28
C ASN A 139 -8.38 -1.65 10.52
N LEU A 140 -7.25 -0.97 10.77
CA LEU A 140 -7.22 0.48 10.94
C LEU A 140 -7.48 1.25 9.63
N CYS A 141 -7.13 0.66 8.49
CA CYS A 141 -7.30 1.24 7.16
C CYS A 141 -8.63 0.87 6.49
N LEU A 142 -9.55 0.22 7.22
CA LEU A 142 -10.82 -0.30 6.67
C LEU A 142 -10.60 -1.20 5.44
N ALA A 143 -9.46 -1.89 5.40
CA ALA A 143 -9.11 -2.81 4.35
C ALA A 143 -9.87 -4.13 4.52
N GLN A 144 -10.19 -4.81 3.42
CA GLN A 144 -10.79 -6.15 3.46
C GLN A 144 -9.76 -7.24 3.77
N GLY A 145 -8.92 -7.01 4.79
CA GLY A 145 -7.84 -7.89 5.20
C GLY A 145 -6.57 -7.76 4.34
N THR A 146 -5.59 -8.59 4.67
CA THR A 146 -4.35 -8.79 3.89
C THR A 146 -4.35 -10.19 3.32
N ASN A 147 -4.11 -10.32 2.02
CA ASN A 147 -4.02 -11.61 1.33
C ASN A 147 -2.60 -11.79 0.75
N ALA A 148 -2.15 -13.03 0.65
CA ALA A 148 -0.92 -13.41 -0.04
C ALA A 148 -1.05 -14.70 -0.84
#